data_AF-A0A1K1SM89-F1
#
_entry.id   AF-A0A1K1SM89-F1
#
_cell.length_a   1.000
_cell.length_b   1.000
_cell.length_c   1.000
_cell.angle_alpha   90.00
_cell.angle_beta   90.00
_cell.angle_gamma   90.00
#
_symmetry.space_group_name_H-M   'P 1'
#
loop_
_entity.id
_entity.type
_entity.pdbx_description
1 polymer ?
#
loop_
_entity_poly.entity_id
_entity_poly.type
_entity_poly.pdbx_seq_one_letter_code
_entity_poly.pdbx_strand_id
1 'polypeptide(L)'
;MLNMVLELSPNDGVAYNNRGYVKYKKNDLKEALKDIERAIKYYPANSYAFRNRALIYFAMKQPDKACVDLQRAIQLGFTPMYGNEVQELLEKHCLLNGTH
;
A
#
# COMPACT_ATOMS: atom_id res chain seq x y z
N MET A 1 -24.94 -17.15 12.73
CA MET A 1 -23.90 -17.66 11.83
C MET A 1 -24.07 -16.93 10.51
N LEU A 2 -23.51 -15.71 10.38
CA LEU A 2 -23.66 -14.88 9.19
C LEU A 2 -22.35 -14.90 8.40
N ASN A 3 -22.11 -16.00 7.70
CA ASN A 3 -21.04 -16.07 6.70
C ASN A 3 -21.54 -15.38 5.43
N MET A 4 -21.60 -14.05 5.47
CA MET A 4 -21.69 -13.25 4.27
C MET A 4 -20.31 -13.32 3.62
N VAL A 5 -20.06 -14.41 2.88
CA VAL A 5 -18.97 -14.47 1.93
C VAL A 5 -19.33 -13.46 0.87
N LEU A 6 -18.89 -12.22 1.06
CA LEU A 6 -18.83 -11.20 0.03
C LEU A 6 -18.15 -11.86 -1.16
N GLU A 7 -18.93 -12.24 -2.17
CA GLU A 7 -18.41 -12.62 -3.47
C GLU A 7 -17.59 -11.43 -3.95
N LEU A 8 -16.29 -11.52 -3.73
CA LEU A 8 -15.34 -10.54 -4.24
C LEU A 8 -15.51 -10.59 -5.75
N SER A 9 -16.10 -9.54 -6.31
CA SER A 9 -16.06 -9.36 -7.76
C SER A 9 -14.59 -9.53 -8.18
N PRO A 10 -14.28 -10.39 -9.16
CA PRO A 10 -12.90 -10.77 -9.48
C PRO A 10 -12.00 -9.60 -9.90
N ASN A 11 -12.61 -8.42 -10.15
CA ASN A 11 -12.00 -7.15 -10.53
C ASN A 11 -12.13 -6.06 -9.46
N ASP A 12 -12.51 -6.40 -8.22
CA ASP A 12 -12.60 -5.42 -7.14
C ASP A 12 -11.20 -5.08 -6.59
N GLY A 13 -10.63 -3.98 -7.08
CA GLY A 13 -9.33 -3.50 -6.63
C GLY A 13 -9.29 -3.17 -5.13
N VAL A 14 -10.43 -2.79 -4.52
CA VAL A 14 -10.51 -2.51 -3.08
C VAL A 14 -10.42 -3.81 -2.28
N ALA A 15 -11.10 -4.86 -2.73
CA ALA A 15 -11.02 -6.18 -2.11
C ALA A 15 -9.59 -6.74 -2.09
N TYR A 16 -8.89 -6.66 -3.22
CA TYR A 16 -7.48 -7.08 -3.29
C TYR A 16 -6.59 -6.25 -2.38
N ASN A 17 -6.80 -4.93 -2.30
CA ASN A 17 -6.06 -4.06 -1.38
C ASN A 17 -6.23 -4.53 0.08
N ASN A 18 -7.48 -4.76 0.50
CA ASN A 18 -7.79 -5.16 1.87
C ASN A 18 -7.19 -6.53 2.20
N ARG A 19 -7.29 -7.49 1.28
CA ARG A 19 -6.68 -8.83 1.45
C ARG A 19 -5.16 -8.75 1.52
N GLY A 20 -4.54 -7.96 0.65
CA GLY A 20 -3.10 -7.74 0.66
C GLY A 20 -2.62 -7.12 1.97
N TYR A 21 -3.36 -6.14 2.50
CA TYR A 21 -3.05 -5.55 3.81
C TYR A 21 -3.16 -6.57 4.96
N VAL A 22 -4.20 -7.41 4.98
CA VAL A 22 -4.32 -8.48 5.98
C VAL A 22 -3.15 -9.46 5.90
N LYS A 23 -2.71 -9.85 4.70
CA LYS A 23 -1.54 -10.71 4.51
C LYS A 23 -0.24 -10.04 4.97
N TYR A 24 -0.07 -8.76 4.68
CA TYR A 24 1.05 -7.97 5.20
C TYR A 24 1.10 -7.99 6.73
N LYS A 25 -0.04 -7.81 7.41
CA LYS A 25 -0.13 -7.90 8.87
C LYS A 25 0.20 -9.29 9.43
N LYS A 26 0.09 -10.35 8.60
CA LYS A 26 0.52 -11.71 8.91
C LYS A 26 1.98 -12.00 8.49
N ASN A 27 2.72 -10.98 8.06
CA ASN A 27 4.08 -11.07 7.54
C ASN A 27 4.23 -11.96 6.28
N ASP A 28 3.13 -12.21 5.56
CA ASP A 28 3.15 -12.91 4.27
C ASP A 28 3.41 -11.90 3.14
N LEU A 29 4.64 -11.37 3.11
CA LEU A 29 4.99 -10.21 2.29
C LEU A 29 4.86 -10.47 0.78
N LYS A 30 5.21 -11.68 0.33
CA LYS A 30 5.15 -12.04 -1.11
C LYS A 30 3.71 -12.13 -1.60
N GLU A 31 2.84 -12.79 -0.86
CA GLU A 31 1.43 -12.89 -1.25
C GLU A 31 0.66 -11.59 -1.01
N ALA A 32 1.06 -10.80 -0.01
CA ALA A 32 0.55 -9.44 0.16
C ALA A 32 0.87 -8.59 -1.08
N LEU A 33 2.12 -8.61 -1.55
CA LEU A 33 2.55 -7.84 -2.71
C LEU A 33 1.73 -8.18 -3.96
N LYS A 34 1.54 -9.48 -4.25
CA LYS A 34 0.73 -9.94 -5.39
C LYS A 34 -0.70 -9.41 -5.34
N ASP A 35 -1.30 -9.37 -4.16
CA ASP A 35 -2.66 -8.84 -3.99
C ASP A 35 -2.69 -7.33 -4.18
N ILE A 36 -1.74 -6.59 -3.62
CA ILE A 36 -1.67 -5.14 -3.82
C ILE A 36 -1.40 -4.79 -5.30
N GLU A 37 -0.59 -5.56 -6.01
CA GLU A 37 -0.37 -5.37 -7.46
C GLU A 37 -1.66 -5.58 -8.27
N ARG A 38 -2.47 -6.57 -7.92
CA ARG A 38 -3.81 -6.74 -8.52
C ARG A 38 -4.74 -5.59 -8.16
N ALA A 39 -4.69 -5.10 -6.93
CA ALA A 39 -5.45 -3.95 -6.49
C ALA A 39 -5.18 -2.72 -7.38
N ILE A 40 -3.89 -2.44 -7.63
CA ILE A 40 -3.44 -1.34 -8.48
C ILE A 40 -3.82 -1.58 -9.95
N LYS A 41 -3.72 -2.83 -10.43
CA LYS A 41 -4.11 -3.18 -11.81
C LYS A 41 -5.59 -2.89 -12.07
N TYR A 42 -6.47 -3.24 -11.13
CA TYR A 42 -7.92 -3.06 -11.30
C TYR A 42 -8.40 -1.67 -10.89
N TYR A 43 -7.71 -1.01 -9.96
CA TYR A 43 -8.02 0.36 -9.55
C TYR A 43 -6.73 1.20 -9.41
N PRO A 44 -6.20 1.74 -10.53
CA PRO A 44 -4.92 2.43 -10.56
C PRO A 44 -4.91 3.79 -9.86
N ALA A 45 -6.08 4.33 -9.51
CA ALA A 45 -6.20 5.56 -8.72
C ALA A 45 -6.36 5.29 -7.21
N ASN A 46 -6.24 4.02 -6.76
CA ASN A 46 -6.31 3.67 -5.36
C ASN A 46 -5.05 4.13 -4.59
N SER A 47 -5.07 5.35 -4.07
CA SER A 47 -3.96 5.92 -3.31
C SER A 47 -3.53 5.07 -2.09
N TYR A 48 -4.49 4.39 -1.44
CA TYR A 48 -4.22 3.47 -0.33
C TYR A 48 -3.46 2.21 -0.76
N ALA A 49 -3.69 1.70 -1.97
CA ALA A 49 -2.97 0.54 -2.48
C ALA A 49 -1.48 0.84 -2.67
N PHE A 50 -1.13 2.04 -3.16
CA PHE A 50 0.27 2.47 -3.24
C PHE A 50 0.90 2.62 -1.86
N ARG A 51 0.21 3.25 -0.90
CA ARG A 51 0.68 3.32 0.50
C ARG A 51 0.91 1.92 1.10
N ASN A 52 0.01 0.97 0.87
CA ASN A 52 0.15 -0.39 1.38
C ASN A 52 1.29 -1.15 0.70
N ARG A 53 1.53 -0.93 -0.60
CA ARG A 53 2.68 -1.50 -1.29
C ARG A 53 4.00 -0.94 -0.74
N ALA A 54 4.05 0.34 -0.43
CA ALA A 54 5.21 0.95 0.20
C ALA A 54 5.57 0.30 1.54
N LEU A 55 4.58 0.04 2.40
CA LEU A 55 4.82 -0.70 3.65
C LEU A 55 5.40 -2.10 3.43
N ILE A 56 4.87 -2.82 2.44
CA ILE A 56 5.38 -4.14 2.09
C ILE A 56 6.83 -4.03 1.63
N TYR A 57 7.17 -3.04 0.79
CA TYR A 57 8.55 -2.81 0.36
C TYR A 57 9.48 -2.44 1.52
N PHE A 58 9.06 -1.62 2.48
CA PHE A 58 9.85 -1.38 3.68
C PHE A 58 10.11 -2.66 4.48
N ALA A 59 9.09 -3.49 4.69
CA ALA A 59 9.26 -4.78 5.36
C ALA A 59 10.19 -5.74 4.58
N MET A 60 10.22 -5.63 3.26
CA MET A 60 11.15 -6.34 2.39
C MET A 60 12.53 -5.66 2.24
N LYS A 61 12.83 -4.62 3.04
CA LYS A 61 14.08 -3.85 3.00
C LYS A 61 14.37 -3.21 1.63
N GLN A 62 13.34 -2.75 0.93
CA GLN A 62 13.41 -2.05 -0.36
C GLN A 62 12.90 -0.60 -0.23
N PRO A 63 13.60 0.27 0.52
CA PRO A 63 13.13 1.63 0.81
C PRO A 63 12.95 2.48 -0.44
N ASP A 64 13.83 2.37 -1.45
CA ASP A 64 13.72 3.18 -2.68
C ASP A 64 12.38 2.97 -3.40
N LYS A 65 11.92 1.72 -3.49
CA LYS A 65 10.61 1.40 -4.08
C LYS A 65 9.46 1.91 -3.20
N ALA A 66 9.62 1.81 -1.88
CA ALA A 66 8.62 2.32 -0.95
C ALA A 66 8.44 3.83 -1.08
N CYS A 67 9.54 4.57 -1.22
CA CYS A 67 9.52 6.02 -1.40
C CYS A 67 8.76 6.45 -2.67
N VAL A 68 9.01 5.77 -3.79
CA VAL A 68 8.28 6.00 -5.05
C VAL A 68 6.77 5.79 -4.85
N ASP A 69 6.38 4.73 -4.16
CA ASP A 69 4.98 4.41 -3.92
C ASP A 69 4.30 5.41 -2.93
N LEU A 70 5.00 5.88 -1.89
CA LEU A 70 4.48 6.90 -1.00
C LEU A 70 4.26 8.24 -1.73
N GLN A 71 5.20 8.64 -2.58
CA GLN A 71 5.04 9.83 -3.43
C GLN A 71 3.84 9.68 -4.36
N ARG A 72 3.68 8.49 -4.97
CA ARG A 72 2.54 8.20 -5.83
C ARG A 72 1.21 8.23 -5.07
N ALA A 73 1.18 7.73 -3.84
CA ALA A 73 0.00 7.80 -2.98
C ALA A 73 -0.44 9.25 -2.76
N ILE A 74 0.49 10.16 -2.41
CA ILE A 74 0.21 11.59 -2.24
C ILE A 74 -0.30 12.23 -3.54
N GLN A 75 0.35 11.95 -4.68
CA GLN A 75 -0.09 12.47 -5.98
C GLN A 75 -1.52 12.05 -6.35
N LEU A 76 -1.93 10.86 -5.92
CA LEU A 76 -3.29 10.33 -6.12
C LEU A 76 -4.28 10.83 -5.04
N GLY A 77 -3.90 11.80 -4.23
CA GLY A 77 -4.76 12.38 -3.21
C GLY A 77 -4.89 11.51 -1.96
N PHE A 78 -3.88 10.69 -1.63
CA PHE A 78 -3.80 10.11 -0.29
C PHE A 78 -3.80 11.26 0.71
N THR A 79 -4.91 11.38 1.44
CA THR A 79 -5.05 12.34 2.52
C THR A 79 -4.91 11.60 3.83
N PRO A 80 -4.08 12.10 4.76
CA PRO A 80 -3.98 11.57 6.11
C PRO A 80 -5.26 11.93 6.89
N MET A 81 -6.39 11.27 6.61
CA MET A 81 -7.61 11.45 7.42
C MET A 81 -7.36 11.06 8.88
N TYR A 82 -6.43 10.14 9.13
CA TYR A 82 -6.10 9.61 10.48
C TYR A 82 -4.59 9.50 10.72
N GLY A 83 -3.85 10.61 10.54
CA GLY A 83 -2.45 10.72 10.98
C GLY A 83 -1.42 10.84 9.86
N ASN A 84 -0.25 11.36 10.21
CA ASN A 84 0.84 11.79 9.33
C ASN A 84 1.82 10.65 8.92
N GLU A 85 1.45 9.38 9.07
CA GLU A 85 2.34 8.23 8.86
C GLU A 85 3.09 8.27 7.51
N VAL A 86 2.39 8.59 6.41
CA VAL A 86 3.02 8.67 5.08
C VAL A 86 4.08 9.77 5.02
N GLN A 87 3.84 10.90 5.68
CA GLN A 87 4.81 12.01 5.74
C GLN A 87 6.02 11.61 6.60
N GLU A 88 5.79 11.01 7.77
CA GLU A 88 6.86 10.53 8.64
C GLU A 88 7.74 9.47 7.95
N LEU A 89 7.12 8.54 7.22
CA LEU A 89 7.86 7.53 6.45
C LEU A 89 8.69 8.17 5.33
N LEU A 90 8.15 9.18 4.64
CA LEU A 90 8.90 9.92 3.62
C LEU A 90 10.09 10.68 4.23
N GLU A 91 9.87 11.42 5.31
CA GLU A 91 10.93 12.18 6.00
C GLU A 91 12.04 11.26 6.50
N LYS A 92 11.66 10.16 7.14
CA LYS A 92 12.60 9.22 7.74
C LYS A 92 13.38 8.39 6.72
N HIS A 93 12.77 8.03 5.60
CA HIS A 93 13.36 7.03 4.68
C HIS A 93 13.66 7.54 3.28
N CYS A 94 13.08 8.66 2.86
CA CYS A 94 13.11 9.10 1.46
C CYS A 94 13.78 10.46 1.27
N LEU A 95 13.72 11.34 2.27
CA LEU A 95 14.29 12.69 2.20
C LEU A 95 15.75 12.76 2.69
N LEU A 96 16.27 11.74 3.40
CA LEU A 96 17.65 11.72 3.90
C LEU A 96 18.72 11.57 2.81
N ASN A 97 18.35 11.40 1.53
CA ASN A 97 19.28 11.30 0.41
C ASN A 97 19.42 12.63 -0.38
N GLY A 98 18.91 13.76 0.14
CA GLY A 98 18.67 14.96 -0.69
C GLY A 98 19.04 16.33 -0.14
N THR A 99 19.88 16.45 0.89
CA THR A 99 20.39 17.79 1.31
C THR A 99 21.91 17.78 1.50
N HIS A 100 22.62 18.26 0.49
CA HIS A 100 23.84 19.07 0.63
C HIS A 100 23.51 20.46 0.09
#